data_AF-A0AAJ8KT27-F1
#
_entry.id   AF-A0AAJ8KT27-F1
#
_cell.length_a   1.000
_cell.length_b   1.000
_cell.length_c   1.000
_cell.angle_alpha   90.00
_cell.angle_beta   90.00
_cell.angle_gamma   90.00
#
_symmetry.space_group_name_H-M   'P 1'
#
loop_
_entity.id
_entity.type
_entity.pdbx_description
1 polymer ?
#
loop_
_entity_poly.entity_id
_entity_poly.type
_entity_poly.pdbx_seq_one_letter_code
_entity_poly.pdbx_strand_id
1 'polypeptide(L)'
;MAHAPHPLATLNQITNTPSAKDGVPKEVEDDLRTAGCMLIQEAGVMLGLPQNTMATAQVIFHRFYYVSSLYSFGVNDISISSLFLSTKLCETPIRLRDLINTYLFLLARIQYLLNLPPDTAFRSNPLGNGTSSSWQAGAAQGVTAKGKEKEQDPIWDGFTFEIPGFHDGVFWEWKDVITASEMQILKRLGFNMQVDLPYSHMINYLKILDLVFEDEVAQVCWSILNDMLMTPMYAIHPPHTLACAAILLATRLLRISLPTEWYILFDAEYEDIWSCSCHVMKLYHDWGLDRPRGSVSSGSQIGGGEQSMRDKENRWRRAWVLTQSRKAVRRWLEEREKTSERKSS
;
A
#
# COMPACT_ATOMS: atom_id res chain seq x y z
N MET A 1 -22.14 -8.61 24.14
CA MET A 1 -20.94 -7.77 24.20
C MET A 1 -21.02 -6.85 23.00
N ALA A 2 -21.12 -5.53 23.20
CA ALA A 2 -21.15 -4.60 22.09
C ALA A 2 -19.85 -4.78 21.29
N HIS A 3 -19.96 -5.11 20.01
CA HIS A 3 -18.80 -5.15 19.12
C HIS A 3 -18.15 -3.77 19.15
N ALA A 4 -16.83 -3.72 19.27
CA ALA A 4 -16.09 -2.49 19.06
C ALA A 4 -16.53 -1.91 17.69
N PRO A 5 -16.79 -0.59 17.59
CA PRO A 5 -17.26 0.03 16.35
C PRO A 5 -16.28 -0.18 15.19
N HIS A 6 -15.00 -0.43 15.50
CA HIS A 6 -13.96 -0.70 14.52
C HIS A 6 -13.47 -2.15 14.67
N PRO A 7 -13.53 -2.97 13.60
CA PRO A 7 -12.98 -4.32 13.63
C PRO A 7 -11.46 -4.25 13.55
N LEU A 8 -10.82 -4.09 14.71
CA LEU A 8 -9.37 -4.18 14.87
C LEU A 8 -8.95 -5.64 14.99
N ALA A 9 -7.75 -5.96 14.51
CA ALA A 9 -7.15 -7.27 14.65
C ALA A 9 -6.87 -7.55 16.14
N THR A 10 -7.34 -8.70 16.61
CA THR A 10 -7.02 -9.17 17.97
C THR A 10 -5.55 -9.51 18.09
N LEU A 11 -4.98 -9.44 19.30
CA LEU A 11 -3.58 -9.81 19.55
C LEU A 11 -3.25 -11.21 19.00
N ASN A 12 -4.15 -12.18 19.14
CA ASN A 12 -3.97 -13.52 18.60
C ASN A 12 -3.89 -13.56 17.07
N GLN A 13 -4.67 -12.74 16.36
CA GLN A 13 -4.60 -12.63 14.90
C GLN A 13 -3.30 -11.95 14.44
N ILE A 14 -2.76 -11.04 15.25
CA ILE A 14 -1.49 -10.35 14.97
C ILE A 14 -0.31 -11.30 15.18
N THR A 15 -0.30 -12.07 16.28
CA THR A 15 0.80 -12.98 16.60
C THR A 15 0.80 -14.22 15.71
N ASN A 16 -0.39 -14.76 15.40
CA ASN A 16 -0.55 -15.99 14.63
C ASN A 16 -1.42 -15.75 13.40
N THR A 17 -0.84 -15.14 12.37
CA THR A 17 -1.54 -14.89 11.11
C THR A 17 -1.95 -16.23 10.46
N PRO A 18 -3.09 -16.28 9.75
CA PRO A 18 -3.46 -17.45 8.97
C PRO A 18 -2.38 -17.85 7.95
N SER A 19 -1.70 -16.87 7.35
CA SER A 19 -0.57 -17.10 6.44
C SER A 19 0.62 -17.78 7.13
N ALA A 20 0.94 -17.40 8.37
CA ALA A 20 2.00 -18.05 9.15
C ALA A 20 1.66 -19.51 9.48
N LYS A 21 0.38 -19.83 9.73
CA LYS A 21 -0.07 -21.22 9.92
C LYS A 21 0.09 -22.08 8.67
N ASP A 22 -0.03 -21.48 7.50
CA ASP A 22 0.20 -22.12 6.20
C ASP A 22 1.68 -22.09 5.77
N GLY A 23 2.61 -21.70 6.66
CA GLY A 23 4.05 -21.73 6.42
C GLY A 23 4.60 -20.51 5.65
N VAL A 24 3.81 -19.48 5.38
CA VAL A 24 4.29 -18.24 4.75
C VAL A 24 5.17 -17.46 5.74
N PRO A 25 6.44 -17.16 5.41
CA PRO A 25 7.30 -16.36 6.27
C PRO A 25 6.76 -14.93 6.43
N LYS A 26 6.91 -14.35 7.64
CA LYS A 26 6.42 -13.01 7.97
C LYS A 26 6.93 -11.94 6.99
N GLU A 27 8.20 -11.99 6.61
CA GLU A 27 8.76 -11.03 5.64
C GLU A 27 8.04 -11.09 4.28
N VAL A 28 7.74 -12.29 3.79
CA VAL A 28 7.04 -12.47 2.51
C VAL A 28 5.58 -12.04 2.64
N GLU A 29 4.95 -12.29 3.79
CA GLU A 29 3.60 -11.79 4.07
C GLU A 29 3.55 -10.26 4.07
N ASP A 30 4.49 -9.60 4.74
CA ASP A 30 4.61 -8.13 4.77
C ASP A 30 4.84 -7.60 3.34
N ASP A 31 5.74 -8.22 2.57
CA ASP A 31 6.06 -7.83 1.18
C ASP A 31 4.83 -7.91 0.26
N LEU A 32 4.09 -9.03 0.36
CA LEU A 32 2.89 -9.28 -0.43
C LEU A 32 1.76 -8.32 -0.09
N ARG A 33 1.60 -7.98 1.19
CA ARG A 33 0.61 -7.00 1.62
C ARG A 33 0.92 -5.61 1.09
N THR A 34 2.17 -5.17 1.20
CA THR A 34 2.61 -3.89 0.65
C THR A 34 2.44 -3.84 -0.88
N ALA A 35 2.84 -4.89 -1.61
CA ALA A 35 2.65 -4.96 -3.06
C ALA A 35 1.16 -4.91 -3.47
N GLY A 36 0.28 -5.58 -2.72
CA GLY A 36 -1.16 -5.49 -2.93
C GLY A 36 -1.71 -4.08 -2.72
N CYS A 37 -1.25 -3.37 -1.68
CA CYS A 37 -1.62 -1.97 -1.45
C CYS A 37 -1.12 -1.04 -2.57
N MET A 38 0.08 -1.29 -3.11
CA MET A 38 0.62 -0.55 -4.26
C MET A 38 -0.23 -0.76 -5.51
N LEU A 39 -0.66 -2.00 -5.80
CA LEU A 39 -1.57 -2.28 -6.91
C LEU A 39 -2.89 -1.50 -6.79
N ILE A 40 -3.47 -1.48 -5.58
CA ILE A 40 -4.70 -0.73 -5.32
C ILE A 40 -4.50 0.76 -5.56
N GLN A 41 -3.39 1.33 -5.08
CA GLN A 41 -3.08 2.74 -5.23
C GLN A 41 -2.88 3.11 -6.71
N GLU A 42 -2.02 2.38 -7.43
CA GLU A 42 -1.74 2.65 -8.84
C GLU A 42 -3.00 2.49 -9.70
N ALA A 43 -3.78 1.43 -9.47
CA ALA A 43 -5.03 1.22 -10.19
C ALA A 43 -6.04 2.33 -9.92
N GLY A 44 -6.19 2.74 -8.66
CA GLY A 44 -7.12 3.80 -8.30
C GLY A 44 -6.72 5.16 -8.86
N VAL A 45 -5.43 5.48 -8.91
CA VAL A 45 -4.91 6.69 -9.56
C VAL A 45 -5.20 6.67 -11.07
N MET A 46 -4.94 5.55 -11.76
CA MET A 46 -5.23 5.41 -13.19
C MET A 46 -6.73 5.52 -13.51
N LEU A 47 -7.58 5.08 -12.58
CA LEU A 47 -9.04 5.17 -12.70
C LEU A 47 -9.60 6.53 -12.24
N GLY A 48 -8.76 7.43 -11.72
CA GLY A 48 -9.20 8.74 -11.20
C GLY A 48 -10.07 8.65 -9.95
N LEU A 49 -9.89 7.60 -9.13
CA LEU A 49 -10.65 7.42 -7.89
C LEU A 49 -10.15 8.38 -6.78
N PRO A 50 -11.05 8.83 -5.88
CA PRO A 50 -10.63 9.66 -4.75
C PRO A 50 -9.84 8.83 -3.72
N GLN A 51 -8.94 9.49 -2.98
CA GLN A 51 -8.09 8.85 -1.96
C GLN A 51 -8.91 8.10 -0.90
N ASN A 52 -10.09 8.60 -0.53
CA ASN A 52 -10.97 7.94 0.42
C ASN A 52 -11.36 6.51 -0.04
N THR A 53 -11.68 6.34 -1.32
CA THR A 53 -12.06 5.04 -1.91
C THR A 53 -10.87 4.08 -1.97
N MET A 54 -9.69 4.59 -2.33
CA MET A 54 -8.45 3.79 -2.38
C MET A 54 -7.99 3.36 -0.98
N ALA A 55 -7.97 4.28 -0.03
CA ALA A 55 -7.63 4.00 1.36
C ALA A 55 -8.59 2.96 1.97
N THR A 56 -9.90 3.11 1.73
CA THR A 56 -10.91 2.13 2.17
C THR A 56 -10.62 0.74 1.60
N ALA A 57 -10.25 0.63 0.32
CA ALA A 57 -9.87 -0.65 -0.29
C ALA A 57 -8.63 -1.27 0.37
N GLN A 58 -7.60 -0.47 0.66
CA GLN A 58 -6.37 -0.96 1.32
C GLN A 58 -6.64 -1.45 2.75
N VAL A 59 -7.51 -0.77 3.51
CA VAL A 59 -7.92 -1.22 4.85
C VAL A 59 -8.68 -2.54 4.79
N ILE A 60 -9.64 -2.66 3.87
CA ILE A 60 -10.40 -3.91 3.64
C ILE A 60 -9.45 -5.05 3.27
N PHE A 61 -8.48 -4.77 2.39
CA PHE A 61 -7.46 -5.73 1.97
C PHE A 61 -6.60 -6.22 3.15
N HIS A 62 -6.11 -5.32 4.01
CA HIS A 62 -5.36 -5.73 5.22
C HIS A 62 -6.21 -6.56 6.18
N ARG A 63 -7.44 -6.12 6.46
CA ARG A 63 -8.38 -6.85 7.34
C ARG A 63 -8.65 -8.26 6.83
N PHE A 64 -8.80 -8.43 5.52
CA PHE A 64 -9.04 -9.74 4.91
C PHE A 64 -7.92 -10.74 5.23
N TYR A 65 -6.66 -10.33 5.14
CA TYR A 65 -5.49 -11.20 5.40
C TYR A 65 -5.20 -11.45 6.89
N TYR A 66 -5.93 -10.81 7.81
CA TYR A 66 -5.96 -11.21 9.22
C TYR A 66 -6.94 -12.35 9.52
N VAL A 67 -7.81 -12.69 8.57
CA VAL A 67 -8.80 -13.79 8.69
C VAL A 67 -8.53 -14.90 7.66
N SER A 68 -7.91 -14.57 6.54
CA SER A 68 -7.61 -15.49 5.44
C SER A 68 -6.12 -15.50 5.13
N SER A 69 -5.65 -16.61 4.56
CA SER A 69 -4.23 -16.81 4.25
C SER A 69 -3.88 -16.39 2.81
N LEU A 70 -2.69 -15.79 2.65
CA LEU A 70 -2.05 -15.51 1.36
C LEU A 70 -1.73 -16.77 0.54
N TYR A 71 -1.67 -17.94 1.19
CA TYR A 71 -1.57 -19.22 0.50
C TYR A 71 -2.86 -19.56 -0.24
N SER A 72 -4.01 -19.25 0.36
CA SER A 72 -5.33 -19.64 -0.14
C SER A 72 -5.88 -18.66 -1.18
N PHE A 73 -5.64 -17.37 -0.98
CA PHE A 73 -6.17 -16.28 -1.79
C PHE A 73 -5.03 -15.45 -2.38
N GLY A 74 -5.05 -15.25 -3.69
CA GLY A 74 -4.02 -14.48 -4.40
C GLY A 74 -4.16 -12.99 -4.14
N VAL A 75 -3.03 -12.30 -4.00
CA VAL A 75 -2.99 -10.85 -3.75
C VAL A 75 -3.75 -10.09 -4.82
N ASN A 76 -3.52 -10.41 -6.10
CA ASN A 76 -4.13 -9.76 -7.25
C ASN A 76 -5.66 -9.88 -7.25
N ASP A 77 -6.19 -11.09 -7.02
CA ASP A 77 -7.63 -11.37 -6.97
C ASP A 77 -8.33 -10.57 -5.86
N ILE A 78 -7.70 -10.48 -4.69
CA ILE A 78 -8.25 -9.76 -3.54
C ILE A 78 -8.06 -8.26 -3.69
N SER A 79 -6.95 -7.76 -4.27
CA SER A 79 -6.71 -6.33 -4.46
C SER A 79 -7.72 -5.71 -5.42
N ILE A 80 -7.95 -6.33 -6.59
CA ILE A 80 -8.92 -5.85 -7.58
C ILE A 80 -10.34 -5.86 -7.00
N SER A 81 -10.69 -6.93 -6.27
CA SER A 81 -12.01 -7.09 -5.68
C SER A 81 -12.25 -6.15 -4.51
N SER A 82 -11.22 -5.86 -3.72
CA SER A 82 -11.28 -4.89 -2.63
C SER A 82 -11.49 -3.48 -3.16
N LEU A 83 -10.80 -3.11 -4.26
CA LEU A 83 -11.02 -1.83 -4.94
C LEU A 83 -12.41 -1.74 -5.57
N PHE A 84 -12.86 -2.81 -6.24
CA PHE A 84 -14.22 -2.84 -6.78
C PHE A 84 -15.27 -2.68 -5.70
N LEU A 85 -15.12 -3.40 -4.58
CA LEU A 85 -16.05 -3.32 -3.47
C LEU A 85 -16.04 -1.92 -2.83
N SER A 86 -14.87 -1.30 -2.64
CA SER A 86 -14.79 0.04 -2.07
C SER A 86 -15.47 1.10 -2.94
N THR A 87 -15.42 0.97 -4.27
CA THR A 87 -16.11 1.91 -5.17
C THR A 87 -17.63 1.88 -4.99
N LYS A 88 -18.20 0.72 -4.64
CA LYS A 88 -19.62 0.59 -4.29
C LYS A 88 -19.91 1.17 -2.91
N LEU A 89 -19.04 0.92 -1.93
CA LEU A 89 -19.20 1.40 -0.55
C LEU A 89 -19.11 2.93 -0.43
N CYS A 90 -18.22 3.55 -1.21
CA CYS A 90 -17.97 4.99 -1.18
C CYS A 90 -18.81 5.77 -2.21
N GLU A 91 -19.76 5.13 -2.90
CA GLU A 91 -20.61 5.74 -3.93
C GLU A 91 -19.82 6.42 -5.08
N THR A 92 -18.70 5.80 -5.47
CA THR A 92 -17.88 6.23 -6.62
C THR A 92 -17.79 5.10 -7.66
N PRO A 93 -18.93 4.65 -8.24
CA PRO A 93 -18.98 3.41 -9.00
C PRO A 93 -18.17 3.49 -10.29
N ILE A 94 -17.43 2.43 -10.58
CA ILE A 94 -16.67 2.26 -11.81
C ILE A 94 -17.23 1.13 -12.65
N ARG A 95 -17.00 1.20 -13.98
CA ARG A 95 -17.33 0.08 -14.86
C ARG A 95 -16.34 -1.05 -14.62
N LEU A 96 -16.86 -2.27 -14.45
CA LEU A 96 -16.03 -3.46 -14.23
C LEU A 96 -14.97 -3.67 -15.32
N ARG A 97 -15.29 -3.29 -16.56
CA ARG A 97 -14.35 -3.32 -17.68
C ARG A 97 -13.14 -2.43 -17.47
N ASP A 98 -13.37 -1.20 -17.06
CA ASP A 98 -12.31 -0.22 -16.91
C ASP A 98 -11.36 -0.69 -15.79
N LEU A 99 -11.93 -1.23 -14.71
CA LEU A 99 -11.17 -1.87 -13.64
C LEU A 99 -10.29 -3.03 -14.13
N ILE A 100 -10.88 -3.98 -14.88
CA ILE A 100 -10.15 -5.14 -15.41
C ILE A 100 -9.04 -4.68 -16.36
N ASN A 101 -9.33 -3.76 -17.27
CA ASN A 101 -8.35 -3.24 -18.21
C ASN A 101 -7.18 -2.55 -17.51
N THR A 102 -7.45 -1.76 -16.47
CA THR A 102 -6.40 -1.13 -15.66
C THR A 102 -5.52 -2.16 -14.96
N TYR A 103 -6.11 -3.20 -14.36
CA TYR A 103 -5.32 -4.26 -13.72
C TYR A 103 -4.51 -5.08 -14.72
N LEU A 104 -5.08 -5.42 -15.88
CA LEU A 104 -4.35 -6.10 -16.95
C LEU A 104 -3.18 -5.27 -17.46
N PHE A 105 -3.39 -3.97 -17.65
CA PHE A 105 -2.32 -3.04 -18.03
C PHE A 105 -1.22 -2.99 -16.96
N LEU A 106 -1.59 -2.88 -15.68
CA LEU A 106 -0.63 -2.88 -14.58
C LEU A 106 0.20 -4.16 -14.54
N LEU A 107 -0.43 -5.32 -14.71
CA LEU A 107 0.27 -6.60 -14.72
C LEU A 107 1.21 -6.74 -15.91
N ALA A 108 0.79 -6.31 -17.11
CA ALA A 108 1.64 -6.26 -18.28
C ALA A 108 2.84 -5.32 -18.07
N ARG A 109 2.61 -4.15 -17.48
CA ARG A 109 3.64 -3.18 -17.12
C ARG A 109 4.65 -3.76 -16.13
N ILE A 110 4.17 -4.43 -15.08
CA ILE A 110 5.02 -5.09 -14.08
C ILE A 110 5.82 -6.23 -14.72
N GLN A 111 5.19 -7.04 -15.58
CA GLN A 111 5.88 -8.12 -16.29
C GLN A 111 6.99 -7.60 -17.20
N TYR A 112 6.75 -6.49 -17.89
CA TYR A 112 7.78 -5.81 -18.67
C TYR A 112 8.95 -5.37 -17.78
N LEU A 113 8.67 -4.71 -16.65
CA LEU A 113 9.70 -4.29 -15.70
C LEU A 113 10.51 -5.47 -15.12
N LEU A 114 9.86 -6.61 -14.86
CA LEU A 114 10.54 -7.81 -14.38
C LEU A 114 11.47 -8.44 -15.43
N ASN A 115 11.15 -8.27 -16.72
CA ASN A 115 11.97 -8.76 -17.83
C ASN A 115 13.18 -7.87 -18.13
N LEU A 116 13.22 -6.63 -17.61
CA LEU A 116 14.36 -5.75 -17.77
C LEU A 116 15.57 -6.27 -16.98
N PRO A 117 16.81 -6.09 -17.52
CA PRO A 117 18.04 -6.44 -16.81
C PRO A 117 18.11 -5.80 -15.42
N PRO A 118 18.71 -6.48 -14.41
CA PRO A 118 18.78 -5.98 -13.04
C PRO A 118 19.50 -4.62 -12.92
N ASP A 119 20.49 -4.34 -13.77
CA ASP A 119 21.29 -3.11 -13.68
C ASP A 119 20.67 -1.90 -14.41
N THR A 120 19.40 -1.96 -14.86
CA THR A 120 18.75 -0.77 -15.48
C THR A 120 18.48 0.29 -14.42
N ALA A 121 19.25 1.38 -14.44
CA ALA A 121 19.08 2.50 -13.54
C ALA A 121 17.73 3.21 -13.77
N PHE A 122 16.86 3.15 -12.76
CA PHE A 122 15.60 3.88 -12.75
C PHE A 122 15.86 5.34 -12.35
N ARG A 123 15.57 6.32 -13.24
CA ARG A 123 15.73 7.76 -12.94
C ARG A 123 14.69 8.27 -11.93
N SER A 124 13.58 7.55 -11.79
CA SER A 124 12.50 7.76 -10.84
C SER A 124 12.17 6.41 -10.21
N ASN A 125 11.82 6.37 -8.92
CA ASN A 125 11.42 5.13 -8.28
C ASN A 125 10.22 4.53 -9.06
N PRO A 126 10.34 3.36 -9.72
CA PRO A 126 9.28 2.80 -10.58
C PRO A 126 8.01 2.45 -9.79
N LEU A 127 8.18 2.35 -8.47
CA LEU A 127 7.23 1.92 -7.46
C LEU A 127 7.00 3.00 -6.39
N GLY A 128 7.62 4.18 -6.56
CA GLY A 128 7.54 5.26 -5.59
C GLY A 128 6.42 6.21 -5.95
N ASN A 129 5.63 6.54 -4.93
CA ASN A 129 4.78 7.73 -4.92
C ASN A 129 5.50 8.88 -5.63
N GLY A 130 4.86 9.49 -6.62
CA GLY A 130 5.31 10.71 -7.29
C GLY A 130 5.33 11.93 -6.36
N THR A 131 5.91 11.80 -5.17
CA THR A 131 6.03 12.85 -4.14
C THR A 131 7.35 13.61 -4.22
N SER A 132 8.28 13.24 -5.10
CA SER A 132 9.29 14.20 -5.58
C SER A 132 8.63 15.13 -6.62
N SER A 133 7.94 16.16 -6.11
CA SER A 133 7.70 17.43 -6.81
C SER A 133 7.02 17.39 -8.19
N SER A 134 5.88 16.70 -8.36
CA SER A 134 5.05 16.88 -9.57
C SER A 134 3.53 16.89 -9.40
N TRP A 135 2.97 16.81 -8.18
CA TRP A 135 1.51 16.74 -8.02
C TRP A 135 0.97 17.58 -6.85
N GLN A 136 1.42 18.83 -6.78
CA GLN A 136 0.63 19.92 -6.20
C GLN A 136 0.04 20.76 -7.34
N ALA A 137 -1.18 20.41 -7.72
CA ALA A 137 -2.17 21.29 -8.33
C ALA A 137 -3.52 20.63 -8.00
N GLY A 138 -4.41 21.17 -7.19
CA GLY A 138 -4.61 22.53 -6.73
C GLY A 138 -6.11 22.63 -6.51
N ALA A 139 -6.56 22.49 -5.27
CA ALA A 139 -7.90 22.91 -4.90
C ALA A 139 -7.89 24.44 -4.80
N ALA A 140 -7.98 25.13 -5.94
CA ALA A 140 -8.47 26.51 -6.07
C ALA A 140 -8.33 27.00 -7.53
N GLN A 141 -9.46 27.42 -8.09
CA GLN A 141 -9.64 28.36 -9.20
C GLN A 141 -8.99 28.04 -10.56
N GLY A 142 -9.85 28.00 -11.58
CA GLY A 142 -9.48 27.76 -12.97
C GLY A 142 -8.50 28.78 -13.50
N VAL A 143 -7.39 28.27 -14.04
CA VAL A 143 -6.60 28.90 -15.11
C VAL A 143 -6.06 27.79 -16.00
N THR A 144 -6.31 27.91 -17.29
CA THR A 144 -5.88 27.03 -18.37
C THR A 144 -4.37 26.81 -18.39
N ALA A 145 -3.90 25.56 -18.20
CA ALA A 145 -2.50 25.19 -18.38
C ALA A 145 -2.31 24.46 -19.72
N LYS A 146 -1.64 25.15 -20.67
CA LYS A 146 -1.15 24.59 -21.94
C LYS A 146 -0.21 23.41 -21.67
N GLY A 147 -0.43 22.31 -22.39
CA GLY A 147 0.35 21.08 -22.29
C GLY A 147 1.84 21.28 -22.57
N LYS A 148 2.67 20.88 -21.60
CA LYS A 148 4.01 20.36 -21.89
C LYS A 148 3.84 18.87 -22.14
N GLU A 149 4.21 18.41 -23.34
CA GLU A 149 4.38 16.99 -23.64
C GLU A 149 5.39 16.42 -22.64
N LYS A 150 4.96 15.42 -21.86
CA LYS A 150 5.84 14.70 -20.94
C LYS A 150 6.82 13.90 -21.79
N GLU A 151 8.11 14.21 -21.72
CA GLU A 151 9.17 13.33 -22.23
C GLU A 151 8.90 11.92 -21.69
N GLN A 152 8.65 10.99 -22.60
CA GLN A 152 8.35 9.61 -22.26
C GLN A 152 9.67 8.97 -21.81
N ASP A 153 9.71 8.41 -20.60
CA ASP A 153 10.93 7.78 -20.10
C ASP A 153 11.40 6.69 -21.08
N PRO A 154 12.70 6.64 -21.45
CA PRO A 154 13.24 5.70 -22.44
C PRO A 154 13.10 4.22 -22.02
N ILE A 155 12.63 3.96 -20.80
CA ILE A 155 12.35 2.62 -20.27
C ILE A 155 11.17 1.98 -21.00
N TRP A 156 10.20 2.78 -21.45
CA TRP A 156 8.99 2.30 -22.11
C TRP A 156 9.16 2.09 -23.62
N ASP A 157 10.36 2.28 -24.16
CA ASP A 157 10.67 2.01 -25.56
C ASP A 157 10.44 0.53 -25.86
N GLY A 158 9.42 0.25 -26.68
CA GLY A 158 9.03 -1.11 -27.06
C GLY A 158 7.96 -1.77 -26.18
N PHE A 159 7.45 -1.10 -25.14
CA PHE A 159 6.30 -1.60 -24.38
C PHE A 159 5.01 -1.40 -25.17
N THR A 160 4.34 -2.50 -25.52
CA THR A 160 3.02 -2.47 -26.16
C THR A 160 2.01 -3.26 -25.32
N PHE A 161 0.81 -2.72 -25.20
CA PHE A 161 -0.30 -3.37 -24.51
C PHE A 161 -1.55 -3.30 -25.39
N GLU A 162 -2.08 -4.48 -25.73
CA GLU A 162 -3.33 -4.60 -26.47
C GLU A 162 -4.47 -4.84 -25.49
N ILE A 163 -5.53 -4.03 -25.62
CA ILE A 163 -6.71 -4.16 -24.76
C ILE A 163 -7.50 -5.40 -25.22
N PRO A 164 -7.82 -6.34 -24.33
CA PRO A 164 -8.63 -7.50 -24.69
C PRO A 164 -9.99 -7.11 -25.27
N GLY A 165 -10.44 -7.87 -26.26
CA GLY A 165 -11.74 -7.68 -26.89
C GLY A 165 -12.92 -7.91 -25.93
N PHE A 166 -14.11 -7.38 -26.25
CA PHE A 166 -15.31 -7.57 -25.41
C PHE A 166 -15.67 -9.05 -25.23
N HIS A 167 -15.47 -9.87 -26.27
CA HIS A 167 -15.78 -11.31 -26.27
C HIS A 167 -14.60 -12.19 -25.86
N ASP A 168 -13.51 -11.59 -25.37
CA ASP A 168 -12.35 -12.36 -24.96
C ASP A 168 -12.65 -13.16 -23.68
N GLY A 169 -12.21 -14.42 -23.65
CA GLY A 169 -12.38 -15.29 -22.49
C GLY A 169 -11.74 -14.70 -21.23
N VAL A 170 -10.65 -13.95 -21.40
CA VAL A 170 -9.93 -13.26 -20.32
C VAL A 170 -10.87 -12.35 -19.53
N PHE A 171 -11.74 -11.58 -20.19
CA PHE A 171 -12.66 -10.68 -19.48
C PHE A 171 -13.63 -11.46 -18.56
N TRP A 172 -14.16 -12.58 -19.04
CA TRP A 172 -15.11 -13.39 -18.28
C TRP A 172 -14.45 -14.13 -17.12
N GLU A 173 -13.24 -14.64 -17.31
CA GLU A 173 -12.45 -15.24 -16.23
C GLU A 173 -12.20 -14.23 -15.09
N TRP A 174 -11.76 -13.01 -15.43
CA TRP A 174 -11.54 -11.96 -14.45
C TRP A 174 -12.83 -11.52 -13.75
N LYS A 175 -13.94 -11.42 -14.49
CA LYS A 175 -15.26 -11.13 -13.91
C LYS A 175 -15.67 -12.20 -12.88
N ASP A 176 -15.48 -13.48 -13.20
CA ASP A 176 -15.81 -14.58 -12.29
C ASP A 176 -14.91 -14.57 -11.05
N VAL A 177 -13.61 -14.28 -11.22
CA VAL A 177 -12.66 -14.11 -10.12
C VAL A 177 -13.06 -12.96 -9.21
N ILE A 178 -13.40 -11.80 -9.76
CA ILE A 178 -13.83 -10.62 -9.00
C ILE A 178 -15.10 -10.92 -8.22
N THR A 179 -16.10 -11.52 -8.87
CA THR A 179 -17.39 -11.85 -8.24
C THR A 179 -17.20 -12.87 -7.11
N ALA A 180 -16.40 -13.91 -7.33
CA ALA A 180 -16.11 -14.91 -6.32
C ALA A 180 -15.33 -14.31 -5.14
N SER A 181 -14.32 -13.48 -5.41
CA SER A 181 -13.46 -12.88 -4.40
C SER A 181 -14.18 -11.80 -3.60
N GLU A 182 -15.01 -10.97 -4.23
CA GLU A 182 -15.92 -10.03 -3.58
C GLU A 182 -16.80 -10.75 -2.55
N MET A 183 -17.42 -11.87 -2.95
CA MET A 183 -18.22 -12.67 -2.03
C MET A 183 -17.39 -13.24 -0.86
N GLN A 184 -16.14 -13.63 -1.10
CA GLN A 184 -15.25 -14.11 -0.03
C GLN A 184 -14.88 -13.00 0.96
N ILE A 185 -14.58 -11.79 0.47
CA ILE A 185 -14.28 -10.63 1.32
C ILE A 185 -15.47 -10.34 2.24
N LEU A 186 -16.68 -10.23 1.68
CA LEU A 186 -17.90 -9.97 2.44
C LEU A 186 -18.17 -11.03 3.50
N LYS A 187 -18.05 -12.32 3.14
CA LYS A 187 -18.29 -13.45 4.06
C LYS A 187 -17.26 -13.51 5.19
N ARG A 188 -15.98 -13.31 4.88
CA ARG A 188 -14.87 -13.44 5.86
C ARG A 188 -14.83 -12.27 6.84
N LEU A 189 -15.20 -11.06 6.39
CA LEU A 189 -15.30 -9.88 7.24
C LEU A 189 -16.66 -9.77 7.95
N GLY A 190 -17.57 -10.73 7.75
CA GLY A 190 -18.88 -10.73 8.39
C GLY A 190 -19.73 -9.51 8.01
N PHE A 191 -19.58 -9.01 6.78
CA PHE A 191 -20.19 -7.77 6.29
C PHE A 191 -19.81 -6.50 7.07
N ASN A 192 -18.78 -6.55 7.93
CA ASN A 192 -18.25 -5.35 8.58
C ASN A 192 -17.28 -4.62 7.65
N MET A 193 -17.85 -3.80 6.76
CA MET A 193 -17.13 -3.06 5.73
C MET A 193 -16.93 -1.58 6.07
N GLN A 194 -17.29 -1.15 7.29
CA GLN A 194 -17.14 0.23 7.73
C GLN A 194 -15.65 0.53 7.99
N VAL A 195 -15.15 1.60 7.37
CA VAL A 195 -13.78 2.06 7.50
C VAL A 195 -13.78 3.53 7.86
N ASP A 196 -13.24 3.84 9.03
CA ASP A 196 -13.02 5.21 9.49
C ASP A 196 -11.56 5.58 9.25
N LEU A 197 -11.35 6.65 8.48
CA LEU A 197 -10.00 7.11 8.14
C LEU A 197 -9.56 8.22 9.10
N PRO A 198 -8.26 8.30 9.44
CA PRO A 198 -7.73 9.22 10.45
C PRO A 198 -7.59 10.67 9.97
N TYR A 199 -7.88 10.99 8.70
CA TYR A 199 -7.66 12.33 8.14
C TYR A 199 -8.40 13.44 8.89
N SER A 200 -9.65 13.21 9.27
CA SER A 200 -10.44 14.19 10.04
C SER A 200 -9.88 14.37 11.46
N HIS A 201 -9.45 13.29 12.09
CA HIS A 201 -8.79 13.32 13.40
C HIS A 201 -7.49 14.12 13.34
N MET A 202 -6.65 13.85 12.33
CA MET A 202 -5.40 14.57 12.09
C MET A 202 -5.63 16.08 11.98
N ILE A 203 -6.59 16.54 11.16
CA ILE A 203 -6.86 17.98 11.00
C ILE A 203 -7.33 18.61 12.32
N ASN A 204 -8.19 17.92 13.07
CA ASN A 204 -8.68 18.41 14.36
C ASN A 204 -7.55 18.47 15.41
N TYR A 205 -6.66 17.49 15.43
CA TYR A 205 -5.54 17.45 16.37
C TYR A 205 -4.49 18.51 16.03
N LEU A 206 -4.19 18.73 14.74
CA LEU A 206 -3.34 19.84 14.30
C LEU A 206 -3.89 21.20 14.76
N LYS A 207 -5.21 21.40 14.70
CA LYS A 207 -5.89 22.61 15.23
C LYS A 207 -5.71 22.78 16.73
N ILE A 208 -5.86 21.70 17.49
CA ILE A 208 -5.74 21.75 18.96
C ILE A 208 -4.29 22.02 19.38
N LEU A 209 -3.31 21.47 18.64
CA LEU A 209 -1.89 21.68 18.89
C LEU A 209 -1.34 23.00 18.31
N ASP A 210 -2.20 23.82 17.72
CA ASP A 210 -1.86 25.10 17.08
C ASP A 210 -0.79 24.98 15.95
N LEU A 211 -0.74 23.81 15.30
CA LEU A 211 0.20 23.50 14.22
C LEU A 211 -0.37 23.84 12.83
N VAL A 212 -1.57 24.41 12.77
CA VAL A 212 -2.28 24.69 11.50
C VAL A 212 -1.61 25.79 10.70
N PHE A 213 -0.88 26.69 11.37
CA PHE A 213 -0.17 27.79 10.72
C PHE A 213 1.06 27.33 9.94
N GLU A 214 1.51 26.08 10.15
CA GLU A 214 2.61 25.48 9.42
C GLU A 214 2.06 24.66 8.25
N ASP A 215 1.96 25.29 7.07
CA ASP A 215 1.40 24.68 5.85
C ASP A 215 2.10 23.36 5.47
N GLU A 216 3.37 23.19 5.85
CA GLU A 216 4.15 21.99 5.55
C GLU A 216 3.77 20.80 6.45
N VAL A 217 3.41 21.05 7.72
CA VAL A 217 3.14 19.98 8.69
C VAL A 217 1.92 19.16 8.27
N ALA A 218 0.84 19.84 7.88
CA ALA A 218 -0.39 19.18 7.45
C ALA A 218 -0.15 18.26 6.23
N GLN A 219 0.66 18.72 5.27
CA GLN A 219 0.98 17.95 4.06
C GLN A 219 1.85 16.74 4.37
N VAL A 220 2.87 16.90 5.23
CA VAL A 220 3.74 15.80 5.66
C VAL A 220 2.95 14.76 6.45
N CYS A 221 2.09 15.18 7.38
CA CYS A 221 1.20 14.27 8.11
C CYS A 221 0.30 13.48 7.15
N TRP A 222 -0.29 14.15 6.15
CA TRP A 222 -1.16 13.50 5.16
C TRP A 222 -0.40 12.47 4.31
N SER A 223 0.82 12.80 3.89
CA SER A 223 1.70 11.85 3.19
C SER A 223 2.03 10.64 4.05
N ILE A 224 2.38 10.84 5.31
CA ILE A 224 2.71 9.76 6.25
C ILE A 224 1.50 8.84 6.47
N LEU A 225 0.29 9.40 6.60
CA LEU A 225 -0.93 8.59 6.71
C LEU A 225 -1.17 7.73 5.47
N ASN A 226 -0.92 8.29 4.28
CA ASN A 226 -1.04 7.54 3.04
C ASN A 226 0.01 6.42 2.94
N ASP A 227 1.25 6.69 3.31
CA ASP A 227 2.31 5.67 3.34
C ASP A 227 2.01 4.58 4.38
N MET A 228 1.40 4.97 5.50
CA MET A 228 0.99 4.04 6.55
C MET A 228 -0.10 3.05 6.09
N LEU A 229 -0.89 3.36 5.06
CA LEU A 229 -1.83 2.41 4.43
C LEU A 229 -1.11 1.22 3.75
N MET A 230 0.18 1.36 3.41
CA MET A 230 1.00 0.25 2.90
C MET A 230 1.42 -0.73 4.00
N THR A 231 1.17 -0.39 5.26
CA THR A 231 1.46 -1.19 6.45
C THR A 231 0.17 -1.68 7.09
N PRO A 232 0.18 -2.73 7.92
CA PRO A 232 -1.04 -3.24 8.54
C PRO A 232 -1.62 -2.34 9.66
N MET A 233 -1.06 -1.16 9.92
CA MET A 233 -1.40 -0.34 11.09
C MET A 233 -2.89 0.04 11.15
N TYR A 234 -3.53 0.30 10.00
CA TYR A 234 -4.96 0.62 9.92
C TYR A 234 -5.90 -0.55 10.31
N ALA A 235 -5.39 -1.77 10.35
CA ALA A 235 -6.14 -2.93 10.84
C ALA A 235 -5.86 -3.21 12.33
N ILE A 236 -4.79 -2.65 12.90
CA ILE A 236 -4.34 -2.94 14.28
C ILE A 236 -4.74 -1.81 15.23
N HIS A 237 -4.50 -0.57 14.85
CA HIS A 237 -4.69 0.60 15.71
C HIS A 237 -5.91 1.44 15.28
N PRO A 238 -6.58 2.10 16.23
CA PRO A 238 -7.72 2.96 15.93
C PRO A 238 -7.29 4.28 15.26
N PRO A 239 -8.21 4.99 14.58
CA PRO A 239 -7.88 6.19 13.80
C PRO A 239 -7.26 7.34 14.59
N HIS A 240 -7.63 7.53 15.86
CA HIS A 240 -7.05 8.58 16.70
C HIS A 240 -5.55 8.36 16.93
N THR A 241 -5.14 7.13 17.25
CA THR A 241 -3.73 6.76 17.43
C THR A 241 -2.92 6.92 16.15
N LEU A 242 -3.48 6.54 14.98
CA LEU A 242 -2.83 6.71 13.68
C LEU A 242 -2.59 8.19 13.36
N ALA A 243 -3.55 9.06 13.67
CA ALA A 243 -3.39 10.50 13.52
C ALA A 243 -2.27 11.05 14.43
N CYS A 244 -2.21 10.61 15.69
CA CYS A 244 -1.13 10.97 16.61
C CYS A 244 0.24 10.48 16.12
N ALA A 245 0.33 9.27 15.58
CA ALA A 245 1.55 8.72 15.01
C ALA A 245 2.05 9.54 13.81
N ALA A 246 1.15 9.95 12.92
CA ALA A 246 1.50 10.81 11.80
C ALA A 246 2.03 12.18 12.26
N ILE A 247 1.39 12.81 13.25
CA ILE A 247 1.81 14.09 13.82
C ILE A 247 3.17 13.96 14.52
N LEU A 248 3.39 12.89 15.30
CA LEU A 248 4.67 12.66 15.95
C LEU A 248 5.78 12.50 14.91
N LEU A 249 5.57 11.68 13.88
CA LEU A 249 6.59 11.45 12.87
C LEU A 249 6.86 12.71 12.04
N ALA A 250 5.82 13.44 11.62
CA ALA A 250 5.95 14.68 10.86
C ALA A 250 6.73 15.76 11.62
N THR A 251 6.35 16.01 12.88
CA THR A 251 7.04 17.02 13.71
C THR A 251 8.50 16.66 13.98
N ARG A 252 8.82 15.37 14.10
CA ARG A 252 10.21 14.90 14.22
C ARG A 252 11.00 15.09 12.92
N LEU A 253 10.40 14.83 11.75
CA LEU A 253 11.04 15.07 10.45
C LEU A 253 11.28 16.57 10.21
N LEU A 254 10.34 17.42 10.59
CA LEU A 254 10.41 18.88 10.45
C LEU A 254 11.15 19.58 11.60
N ARG A 255 11.63 18.82 12.60
CA ARG A 255 12.36 19.33 13.79
C ARG A 255 11.56 20.34 14.63
N ILE A 256 10.25 20.16 14.72
CA ILE A 256 9.36 20.96 15.56
C ILE A 256 9.25 20.30 16.94
N SER A 257 9.43 21.07 18.01
CA SER A 257 9.27 20.57 19.38
C SER A 257 7.80 20.62 19.81
N LEU A 258 7.28 19.47 20.24
CA LEU A 258 5.96 19.35 20.85
C LEU A 258 6.05 19.35 22.38
N PRO A 259 4.97 19.75 23.08
CA PRO A 259 4.87 19.62 24.53
C PRO A 259 5.08 18.17 25.00
N THR A 260 5.51 17.97 26.24
CA THR A 260 5.59 16.63 26.83
C THR A 260 4.20 16.02 26.97
N GLU A 261 4.07 14.73 26.65
CA GLU A 261 2.83 13.95 26.86
C GLU A 261 1.56 14.50 26.17
N TRP A 262 1.73 15.29 25.10
CA TRP A 262 0.62 15.88 24.34
C TRP A 262 -0.41 14.86 23.83
N TYR A 263 0.00 13.61 23.62
CA TYR A 263 -0.82 12.52 23.10
C TYR A 263 -1.88 12.03 24.09
N ILE A 264 -1.72 12.29 25.40
CA ILE A 264 -2.71 11.94 26.43
C ILE A 264 -4.03 12.68 26.18
N LEU A 265 -3.97 13.90 25.62
CA LEU A 265 -5.16 14.68 25.27
C LEU A 265 -6.08 13.98 24.25
N PHE A 266 -5.52 13.06 23.47
CA PHE A 266 -6.21 12.36 22.39
C PHE A 266 -6.47 10.88 22.72
N ASP A 267 -6.36 10.50 23.99
CA ASP A 267 -6.53 9.12 24.48
C ASP A 267 -5.65 8.09 23.74
N ALA A 268 -4.44 8.50 23.34
CA ALA A 268 -3.49 7.63 22.63
C ALA A 268 -2.31 7.24 23.52
N GLU A 269 -1.87 5.97 23.44
CA GLU A 269 -0.72 5.46 24.18
C GLU A 269 0.59 5.68 23.42
N TYR A 270 1.66 6.06 24.12
CA TYR A 270 2.96 6.32 23.49
C TYR A 270 3.54 5.08 22.79
N GLU A 271 3.36 3.89 23.38
CA GLU A 271 3.86 2.63 22.83
C GLU A 271 3.23 2.33 21.47
N ASP A 272 1.93 2.56 21.33
CA ASP A 272 1.21 2.38 20.07
C ASP A 272 1.64 3.41 19.00
N ILE A 273 1.78 4.68 19.39
CA ILE A 273 2.25 5.76 18.51
C ILE A 273 3.66 5.45 18.00
N TRP A 274 4.54 4.98 18.90
CA TRP A 274 5.90 4.58 18.58
C TRP A 274 5.91 3.38 17.64
N SER A 275 5.11 2.35 17.93
CA SER A 275 4.95 1.16 17.07
C SER A 275 4.54 1.55 15.65
N CYS A 276 3.53 2.42 15.49
CA CYS A 276 3.09 2.91 14.18
C CYS A 276 4.22 3.63 13.43
N SER A 277 4.93 4.51 14.13
CA SER A 277 6.04 5.28 13.58
C SER A 277 7.20 4.38 13.13
N CYS A 278 7.52 3.34 13.91
CA CYS A 278 8.54 2.34 13.56
C CYS A 278 8.16 1.56 12.30
N HIS A 279 6.90 1.17 12.12
CA HIS A 279 6.47 0.44 10.93
C HIS A 279 6.57 1.29 9.66
N VAL A 280 6.23 2.57 9.73
CA VAL A 280 6.40 3.50 8.60
C VAL A 280 7.89 3.72 8.29
N MET A 281 8.73 3.90 9.31
CA MET A 281 10.18 4.04 9.11
C MET A 281 10.82 2.76 8.54
N LYS A 282 10.35 1.59 8.97
CA LYS A 282 10.74 0.29 8.41
C LYS A 282 10.32 0.17 6.95
N LEU A 283 9.10 0.57 6.61
CA LEU A 283 8.63 0.63 5.22
C LEU A 283 9.57 1.46 4.34
N TYR A 284 9.94 2.67 4.79
CA TYR A 284 10.87 3.54 4.06
C TYR A 284 12.26 2.90 3.90
N HIS A 285 12.78 2.23 4.93
CA HIS A 285 14.06 1.54 4.87
C HIS A 285 14.04 0.37 3.88
N ASP A 286 13.06 -0.53 4.03
CA ASP A 286 13.03 -1.81 3.34
C ASP A 286 12.60 -1.68 1.87
N TRP A 287 11.72 -0.72 1.55
CA TRP A 287 11.26 -0.46 0.18
C TRP A 287 12.02 0.68 -0.51
N GLY A 288 12.97 1.33 0.18
CA GLY A 288 13.74 2.44 -0.38
C GLY A 288 12.86 3.63 -0.79
N LEU A 289 11.74 3.83 -0.12
CA LEU A 289 10.86 4.97 -0.35
C LEU A 289 11.46 6.22 0.29
N ASP A 290 11.40 7.34 -0.44
CA ASP A 290 11.86 8.62 0.08
C ASP A 290 10.96 9.08 1.23
N ARG A 291 11.58 9.61 2.29
CA ARG A 291 10.84 10.17 3.41
C ARG A 291 10.10 11.43 2.94
N PRO A 292 8.83 11.63 3.35
CA PRO A 292 8.11 12.87 3.07
C PRO A 292 8.88 14.07 3.63
N ARG A 293 9.52 14.82 2.72
CA ARG A 293 10.38 16.01 2.96
C ARG A 293 11.20 15.96 4.26
N GLY A 294 12.33 15.28 4.13
CA GLY A 294 13.54 15.55 4.90
C GLY A 294 14.73 15.32 3.97
N SER A 295 14.96 16.24 3.02
CA SER A 295 16.23 16.34 2.30
C SER A 295 17.32 16.70 3.30
N VAL A 296 17.79 15.71 4.03
CA VAL A 296 19.22 15.59 4.23
C VAL A 296 19.60 14.52 3.21
N SER A 297 20.06 14.97 2.04
CA SER A 297 21.11 14.27 1.35
C SER A 297 22.26 14.13 2.34
N SER A 298 22.20 13.13 3.22
CA SER A 298 23.37 12.71 3.95
C SER A 298 24.25 12.07 2.89
N GLY A 299 25.07 12.92 2.27
CA GLY A 299 26.30 12.56 1.58
C GLY A 299 27.21 11.83 2.56
N SER A 300 26.84 10.61 2.88
CA SER A 300 27.68 9.59 3.47
C SER A 300 27.35 8.32 2.73
N GLN A 301 27.99 8.21 1.57
CA GLN A 301 28.35 6.93 1.00
C GLN A 301 29.10 6.15 2.09
N ILE A 302 28.35 5.37 2.88
CA ILE A 302 28.93 4.26 3.62
C ILE A 302 28.99 3.13 2.61
N GLY A 303 30.20 2.64 2.32
CA GLY A 303 30.54 1.68 1.26
C GLY A 303 29.90 0.30 1.42
N GLY A 304 28.58 0.23 1.26
CA GLY A 304 27.75 -0.98 1.17
C GLY A 304 26.55 -0.81 0.23
N GLY A 305 26.53 0.26 -0.57
CA GLY A 305 25.37 0.69 -1.36
C GLY A 305 24.92 -0.31 -2.43
N GLU A 306 25.83 -0.97 -3.13
CA GLU A 306 25.45 -1.90 -4.21
C GLU A 306 24.76 -3.16 -3.69
N GLN A 307 25.25 -3.75 -2.60
CA GLN A 307 24.64 -4.94 -2.01
C GLN A 307 23.26 -4.62 -1.42
N SER A 308 23.14 -3.50 -0.69
CA SER A 308 21.85 -3.05 -0.15
C SER A 308 20.85 -2.73 -1.25
N MET A 309 21.28 -2.12 -2.37
CA MET A 309 20.40 -1.85 -3.51
C MET A 309 19.98 -3.14 -4.21
N ARG A 310 20.88 -4.10 -4.39
CA ARG A 310 20.56 -5.43 -4.95
C ARG A 310 19.60 -6.22 -4.05
N ASP A 311 19.79 -6.18 -2.74
CA ASP A 311 18.91 -6.88 -1.79
C ASP A 311 17.50 -6.27 -1.79
N LYS A 312 17.40 -4.93 -1.86
CA LYS A 312 16.13 -4.23 -2.07
C LYS A 312 15.51 -4.58 -3.42
N GLU A 313 16.33 -4.69 -4.46
CA GLU A 313 15.88 -5.03 -5.80
C GLU A 313 15.26 -6.42 -5.85
N ASN A 314 15.98 -7.39 -5.29
CA ASN A 314 15.52 -8.76 -5.14
C ASN A 314 14.24 -8.84 -4.33
N ARG A 315 14.06 -7.97 -3.32
CA ARG A 315 12.85 -7.92 -2.50
C ARG A 315 11.62 -7.49 -3.30
N TRP A 316 11.66 -6.36 -4.01
CA TRP A 316 10.50 -5.95 -4.81
C TRP A 316 10.25 -6.93 -5.95
N ARG A 317 11.28 -7.37 -6.69
CA ARG A 317 11.13 -8.36 -7.76
C ARG A 317 10.44 -9.63 -7.26
N ARG A 318 10.88 -10.15 -6.11
CA ARG A 318 10.24 -11.30 -5.45
C ARG A 318 8.77 -11.03 -5.13
N ALA A 319 8.47 -9.90 -4.49
CA ALA A 319 7.10 -9.55 -4.13
C ALA A 319 6.20 -9.54 -5.38
N TRP A 320 6.63 -8.86 -6.44
CA TRP A 320 5.88 -8.74 -7.68
C TRP A 320 5.66 -10.07 -8.39
N VAL A 321 6.68 -10.93 -8.47
CA VAL A 321 6.54 -12.29 -9.03
C VAL A 321 5.50 -13.09 -8.24
N LEU A 322 5.53 -13.01 -6.91
CA LEU A 322 4.59 -13.74 -6.06
C LEU A 322 3.16 -13.18 -6.13
N THR A 323 2.98 -11.89 -6.43
CA THR A 323 1.65 -11.30 -6.60
C THR A 323 0.94 -11.69 -7.91
N GLN A 324 1.67 -12.06 -8.96
CA GLN A 324 1.10 -12.27 -10.30
C GLN A 324 0.12 -13.45 -10.38
N SER A 325 0.29 -14.49 -9.58
CA SER A 325 -0.54 -15.69 -9.67
C SER A 325 -1.00 -16.21 -8.32
N ARG A 326 -2.26 -16.62 -8.27
CA ARG A 326 -2.89 -17.33 -7.14
C ARG A 326 -2.14 -18.59 -6.71
N LYS A 327 -1.34 -19.20 -7.61
CA LYS A 327 -0.53 -20.39 -7.33
C LYS A 327 0.95 -20.07 -7.08
N ALA A 328 1.40 -18.83 -7.28
CA ALA A 328 2.81 -18.47 -7.17
C ALA A 328 3.34 -18.69 -5.75
N VAL A 329 2.60 -18.20 -4.74
CA VAL A 329 2.96 -18.40 -3.33
C VAL A 329 3.02 -19.90 -2.98
N ARG A 330 2.06 -20.70 -3.44
CA ARG A 330 2.04 -22.15 -3.18
C ARG A 330 3.24 -22.86 -3.79
N ARG A 331 3.50 -22.62 -5.09
CA ARG A 331 4.64 -23.19 -5.81
C ARG A 331 5.96 -22.80 -5.17
N TRP A 332 6.09 -21.55 -4.75
CA TRP A 332 7.29 -21.05 -4.09
C TRP A 332 7.54 -21.74 -2.75
N LEU A 333 6.51 -21.99 -1.95
CA LEU A 333 6.64 -22.76 -0.71
C LEU A 333 7.03 -24.21 -0.97
N GLU A 334 6.38 -24.88 -1.92
CA GLU A 334 6.69 -26.27 -2.31
C GLU A 334 8.14 -26.42 -2.80
N GLU A 335 8.66 -25.45 -3.56
CA GLU A 335 10.06 -25.43 -4.01
C GLU A 335 11.04 -25.20 -2.86
N ARG A 336 10.66 -24.35 -1.90
CA ARG A 336 11.47 -24.07 -0.72
C ARG A 336 11.55 -25.29 0.20
N GLU A 337 10.46 -26.01 0.39
CA GLU A 337 10.41 -27.28 1.13
C GLU A 337 11.30 -28.34 0.48
N LYS A 338 11.17 -28.55 -0.84
CA LYS A 338 12.04 -29.49 -1.58
C LYS A 338 13.52 -29.14 -1.47
N THR A 339 13.86 -27.85 -1.45
CA THR A 339 15.24 -27.39 -1.30
C THR A 339 15.76 -27.62 0.13
N SER A 340 14.90 -27.48 1.13
CA SER A 340 15.20 -27.81 2.53
C SER A 340 15.47 -29.31 2.72
N GLU A 341 14.64 -30.16 2.12
CA GLU A 341 14.80 -31.62 2.16
C GLU A 341 16.10 -32.08 1.47
N ARG A 342 16.45 -31.47 0.33
CA ARG A 342 17.71 -31.75 -0.39
C ARG A 342 18.98 -31.30 0.34
N LYS A 343 18.88 -30.34 1.27
CA LYS A 343 20.02 -29.87 2.08
C LYS A 343 20.18 -30.66 3.38
N SER A 344 19.17 -31.43 3.77
CA SER A 344 19.15 -32.25 4.99
C SER A 344 19.39 -33.74 4.71
N SER A 345 19.32 -34.16 3.44
CA SER A 345 19.82 -35.45 2.93
C SER A 345 21.25 -35.30 2.44
#